data_AF-A0A558F196-F1
#
_entry.id   AF-A0A558F196-F1
#
_cell.length_a   1.000
_cell.length_b   1.000
_cell.length_c   1.000
_cell.angle_alpha   90.00
_cell.angle_beta   90.00
_cell.angle_gamma   90.00
#
_symmetry.space_group_name_H-M   'P 1'
#
loop_
_entity.id
_entity.type
_entity.pdbx_description
1 polymer ?
#
loop_
_entity_poly.entity_id
_entity_poly.type
_entity_poly.pdbx_seq_one_letter_code
_entity_poly.pdbx_strand_id
1 'polypeptide(L)'
;MWWSKGKSRITEGARVLASPLIMSLEPRMLFDGAVAATVADTAQADSHATADAVKAPTADHPAASKDTHAQADNAAPVASAPAAVPGQSVVFVDARVKDADSLLKGVAPGTQVVQLDASKDGLQQIADYLDHHQGVSSVQIIAHGNAGDLWLGDSYLSADNVASRSAVLAEIGKDMNVGGDILIYACYTAEGTRGLSFVDSLAQLTGRDIAASNNRTGVGGDWDLEVATGNIESANVLSKTAMSEYQWGLATWTASNNSNTGVGSLRAAIASAQNGDIVTFNTSMTVQLTSELLVSKNITIEGDLNHDGVADVTLDGQYKTRVIEIASGSTVTLDGLVITRGLVSGTGGNGGFGATGSMGGGIFNAGILTMNNVSVTS
;
A
#
# COMPACT_ATOMS: atom_id res chain seq x y z
N MET A 1 -67.06 -34.64 -46.18
CA MET A 1 -68.28 -34.15 -45.51
C MET A 1 -67.88 -33.36 -44.27
N TRP A 2 -68.40 -32.13 -44.17
CA TRP A 2 -68.41 -31.17 -43.04
C TRP A 2 -68.89 -31.78 -41.71
N TRP A 3 -68.76 -31.25 -40.47
CA TRP A 3 -68.37 -29.98 -39.79
C TRP A 3 -67.97 -30.40 -38.33
N SER A 4 -67.26 -29.69 -37.45
CA SER A 4 -67.34 -28.29 -37.03
C SER A 4 -66.07 -27.92 -36.22
N LYS A 5 -65.55 -26.69 -36.39
CA LYS A 5 -64.53 -26.09 -35.51
C LYS A 5 -65.18 -24.94 -34.73
N GLY A 6 -65.19 -25.05 -33.41
CA GLY A 6 -65.57 -23.96 -32.51
C GLY A 6 -64.43 -22.94 -32.40
N LYS A 7 -64.74 -21.68 -32.70
CA LYS A 7 -63.86 -20.51 -32.52
C LYS A 7 -64.06 -19.93 -31.13
N SER A 8 -62.98 -19.72 -30.38
CA SER A 8 -62.94 -18.75 -29.28
C SER A 8 -62.26 -17.48 -29.76
N ARG A 9 -63.00 -16.38 -29.68
CA ARG A 9 -62.55 -15.01 -29.97
C ARG A 9 -61.66 -14.53 -28.82
N ILE A 10 -60.48 -14.00 -29.15
CA ILE A 10 -59.68 -13.18 -28.22
C ILE A 10 -60.05 -11.74 -28.52
N THR A 11 -60.63 -11.07 -27.53
CA THR A 11 -60.96 -9.65 -27.58
C THR A 11 -59.69 -8.85 -27.25
N GLU A 12 -59.33 -7.97 -28.16
CA GLU A 12 -58.28 -6.97 -28.01
C GLU A 12 -58.75 -5.88 -27.04
N GLY A 13 -58.01 -5.70 -25.94
CA GLY A 13 -58.25 -4.65 -24.94
C GLY A 13 -57.11 -3.64 -24.95
N ALA A 14 -57.45 -2.38 -25.24
CA ALA A 14 -56.53 -1.25 -25.33
C ALA A 14 -55.71 -1.03 -24.04
N ARG A 15 -54.39 -0.84 -24.20
CA ARG A 15 -53.50 -0.39 -23.11
C ARG A 15 -53.61 1.13 -22.94
N VAL A 16 -54.05 1.55 -21.76
CA VAL A 16 -53.90 2.92 -21.27
C VAL A 16 -52.47 3.10 -20.75
N LEU A 17 -51.75 4.10 -21.25
CA LEU A 17 -50.44 4.53 -20.76
C LEU A 17 -50.61 5.24 -19.40
N ALA A 18 -49.97 4.72 -18.36
CA ALA A 18 -49.91 5.36 -17.05
C ALA A 18 -48.71 6.34 -16.98
N SER A 19 -48.97 7.58 -16.56
CA SER A 19 -47.95 8.60 -16.28
C SER A 19 -47.19 8.30 -14.98
N PRO A 20 -45.90 8.67 -14.87
CA PRO A 20 -45.12 8.46 -13.65
C PRO A 20 -45.51 9.47 -12.56
N LEU A 21 -45.69 8.98 -11.33
CA LEU A 21 -45.79 9.81 -10.12
C LEU A 21 -44.39 10.27 -9.70
N ILE A 22 -44.19 11.58 -9.60
CA ILE A 22 -43.01 12.21 -8.99
C ILE A 22 -43.17 12.09 -7.47
N MET A 23 -42.31 11.32 -6.81
CA MET A 23 -42.19 11.29 -5.34
C MET A 23 -41.39 12.51 -4.87
N SER A 24 -41.95 13.27 -3.94
CA SER A 24 -41.25 14.33 -3.21
C SER A 24 -40.36 13.69 -2.14
N LEU A 25 -39.07 14.07 -2.09
CA LEU A 25 -38.12 13.65 -1.07
C LEU A 25 -38.33 14.46 0.21
N GLU A 26 -38.32 13.79 1.37
CA GLU A 26 -38.47 14.41 2.68
C GLU A 26 -37.26 15.30 3.05
N PRO A 27 -37.45 16.37 3.86
CA PRO A 27 -36.36 17.25 4.24
C PRO A 27 -35.35 16.54 5.15
N ARG A 28 -34.06 16.55 4.78
CA ARG A 28 -32.98 16.17 5.69
C ARG A 28 -32.68 17.34 6.62
N MET A 29 -32.91 17.16 7.92
CA MET A 29 -32.36 18.06 8.94
C MET A 29 -30.86 17.80 9.07
N LEU A 30 -30.06 18.84 8.82
CA LEU A 30 -28.61 18.85 9.02
C LEU A 30 -28.37 19.14 10.52
N PHE A 31 -27.85 18.16 11.26
CA PHE A 31 -27.34 18.41 12.62
C PHE A 31 -25.90 18.88 12.51
N ASP A 32 -25.67 20.17 12.81
CA ASP A 32 -24.36 20.76 12.98
C ASP A 32 -23.77 20.32 14.33
N GLY A 33 -22.72 19.50 14.27
CA GLY A 33 -22.03 18.95 15.42
C GLY A 33 -20.84 19.83 15.85
N ALA A 34 -21.06 21.11 16.13
CA ALA A 34 -20.07 21.96 16.79
C ALA A 34 -20.30 21.94 18.30
N VAL A 35 -19.56 21.08 19.01
CA VAL A 35 -19.49 21.13 20.48
C VAL A 35 -18.46 22.19 20.87
N ALA A 36 -18.97 23.37 21.26
CA ALA A 36 -18.19 24.38 21.94
C ALA A 36 -18.00 23.97 23.41
N ALA A 37 -16.75 23.78 23.83
CA ALA A 37 -16.38 23.81 25.24
C ALA A 37 -16.33 25.27 25.69
N THR A 38 -17.22 25.66 26.60
CA THR A 38 -17.19 26.96 27.27
C THR A 38 -16.77 26.77 28.73
N VAL A 39 -15.70 27.46 29.11
CA VAL A 39 -15.41 27.88 30.49
C VAL A 39 -15.56 29.40 30.53
N ALA A 40 -16.33 29.91 31.49
CA ALA A 40 -16.48 31.33 31.82
C ALA A 40 -15.10 31.92 32.24
N ASP A 41 -14.79 33.21 32.09
CA ASP A 41 -15.55 34.36 32.59
C ASP A 41 -15.02 35.72 32.05
N THR A 42 -15.91 36.73 32.09
CA THR A 42 -15.70 38.20 32.10
C THR A 42 -15.40 39.03 30.83
N ALA A 43 -16.47 39.70 30.37
CA ALA A 43 -16.64 41.16 30.21
C ALA A 43 -15.91 41.97 29.09
N GLN A 44 -16.67 42.39 28.06
CA GLN A 44 -17.21 43.77 27.88
C GLN A 44 -17.15 44.36 26.43
N ALA A 45 -18.36 44.66 25.93
CA ALA A 45 -18.85 45.76 25.08
C ALA A 45 -18.35 46.04 23.63
N ASP A 46 -19.35 45.90 22.72
CA ASP A 46 -19.81 46.82 21.66
C ASP A 46 -18.88 47.29 20.52
N SER A 47 -19.22 46.93 19.27
CA SER A 47 -20.05 47.75 18.36
C SER A 47 -20.03 47.26 16.88
N HIS A 48 -21.22 47.34 16.25
CA HIS A 48 -21.62 47.53 14.83
C HIS A 48 -20.58 47.45 13.69
N ALA A 49 -20.87 47.15 12.41
CA ALA A 49 -21.95 46.62 11.56
C ALA A 49 -21.58 47.03 10.11
N THR A 50 -22.12 46.32 9.10
CA THR A 50 -22.19 46.64 7.63
C THR A 50 -20.90 46.51 6.80
N ALA A 51 -20.91 46.18 5.50
CA ALA A 51 -21.81 45.47 4.58
C ALA A 51 -21.05 45.30 3.24
N ASP A 52 -21.36 44.22 2.51
CA ASP A 52 -21.30 44.01 1.05
C ASP A 52 -20.19 44.60 0.17
N ALA A 53 -19.47 43.71 -0.55
CA ALA A 53 -19.28 43.86 -1.99
C ALA A 53 -18.87 42.53 -2.67
N VAL A 54 -19.70 42.11 -3.63
CA VAL A 54 -19.52 40.99 -4.56
C VAL A 54 -18.44 41.33 -5.60
N LYS A 55 -17.50 40.41 -5.86
CA LYS A 55 -16.80 40.31 -7.16
C LYS A 55 -16.51 38.85 -7.51
N ALA A 56 -16.86 38.49 -8.75
CA ALA A 56 -16.79 37.17 -9.38
C ALA A 56 -15.35 36.66 -9.62
N PRO A 57 -15.16 35.35 -9.91
CA PRO A 57 -13.94 34.61 -9.66
C PRO A 57 -12.94 34.71 -10.81
N THR A 58 -11.65 34.82 -10.48
CA THR A 58 -10.55 34.51 -11.38
C THR A 58 -9.94 33.20 -10.95
N ALA A 59 -9.81 32.29 -11.92
CA ALA A 59 -9.17 31.00 -11.78
C ALA A 59 -7.72 31.16 -11.32
N ASP A 60 -7.33 30.41 -10.30
CA ASP A 60 -5.94 30.02 -10.10
C ASP A 60 -5.86 28.61 -9.51
N HIS A 61 -4.97 27.83 -10.12
CA HIS A 61 -4.54 26.49 -9.73
C HIS A 61 -3.99 26.52 -8.29
N PRO A 62 -4.30 25.55 -7.42
CA PRO A 62 -3.54 25.40 -6.18
C PRO A 62 -2.18 24.80 -6.52
N ALA A 63 -1.13 25.62 -6.39
CA ALA A 63 0.23 25.14 -6.23
C ALA A 63 0.33 24.34 -4.91
N ALA A 64 1.05 23.23 -4.96
CA ALA A 64 1.31 22.35 -3.81
C ALA A 64 1.88 23.14 -2.62
N SER A 65 1.21 23.05 -1.48
CA SER A 65 1.73 23.52 -0.20
C SER A 65 2.93 22.64 0.18
N LYS A 66 4.11 23.26 0.26
CA LYS A 66 5.26 22.69 0.99
C LYS A 66 4.95 22.84 2.48
N ASP A 67 4.40 21.79 3.07
CA ASP A 67 4.27 21.71 4.52
C ASP A 67 5.64 21.31 5.10
N THR A 68 6.54 22.30 5.22
CA THR A 68 7.66 22.18 6.17
C THR A 68 7.07 22.22 7.57
N HIS A 69 7.29 21.18 8.36
CA HIS A 69 6.91 21.13 9.78
C HIS A 69 7.40 22.39 10.49
N ALA A 70 6.46 23.25 10.85
CA ALA A 70 6.73 24.48 11.59
C ALA A 70 7.16 24.11 13.01
N GLN A 71 8.45 24.27 13.27
CA GLN A 71 9.04 24.21 14.60
C GLN A 71 8.54 25.41 15.42
N ALA A 72 8.03 25.16 16.62
CA ALA A 72 7.71 26.22 17.57
C ALA A 72 8.99 26.95 17.99
N ASP A 73 9.04 28.25 17.73
CA ASP A 73 10.15 29.13 18.06
C ASP A 73 10.33 29.27 19.59
N ASN A 74 11.26 28.49 20.16
CA ASN A 74 12.16 28.93 21.24
C ASN A 74 13.17 27.82 21.56
N ALA A 75 14.34 27.84 20.92
CA ALA A 75 15.51 27.11 21.39
C ALA A 75 16.79 27.91 21.11
N ALA A 76 17.66 27.96 22.12
CA ALA A 76 19.07 28.37 22.01
C ALA A 76 19.75 27.69 20.81
N PRO A 77 20.86 28.23 20.26
CA PRO A 77 21.46 27.70 19.03
C PRO A 77 21.78 26.21 19.23
N VAL A 78 20.97 25.35 18.61
CA VAL A 78 21.27 23.95 18.43
C VAL A 78 22.57 23.91 17.64
N ALA A 79 23.61 23.30 18.24
CA ALA A 79 24.85 23.06 17.53
C ALA A 79 24.50 22.36 16.21
N SER A 80 24.88 22.97 15.09
CA SER A 80 24.71 22.39 13.76
C SER A 80 25.27 20.98 13.76
N ALA A 81 24.48 20.00 13.29
CA ALA A 81 24.93 18.63 13.13
C ALA A 81 26.27 18.60 12.39
N PRO A 82 27.20 17.69 12.75
CA PRO A 82 28.49 17.60 12.06
C PRO A 82 28.26 17.31 10.59
N ALA A 83 28.89 18.07 9.70
CA ALA A 83 28.82 17.81 8.26
C ALA A 83 29.34 16.39 7.93
N ALA A 84 28.69 15.73 6.97
CA ALA A 84 29.04 14.39 6.53
C ALA A 84 30.54 14.22 6.22
N VAL A 85 31.18 13.24 6.84
CA VAL A 85 32.52 12.80 6.42
C VAL A 85 32.37 12.07 5.07
N PRO A 86 33.03 12.53 3.99
CA PRO A 86 32.91 11.91 2.67
C PRO A 86 33.29 10.43 2.68
N GLY A 87 32.58 9.63 1.90
CA GLY A 87 32.74 8.18 1.89
C GLY A 87 32.11 7.52 0.68
N GLN A 88 32.02 6.19 0.75
CA GLN A 88 31.35 5.37 -0.26
C GLN A 88 29.83 5.42 -0.08
N SER A 89 29.12 5.22 -1.18
CA SER A 89 27.68 4.99 -1.18
C SER A 89 27.40 3.50 -1.33
N VAL A 90 26.40 3.01 -0.62
CA VAL A 90 25.84 1.66 -0.79
C VAL A 90 24.34 1.75 -1.02
N VAL A 91 23.84 0.97 -1.97
CA VAL A 91 22.41 0.75 -2.18
C VAL A 91 22.05 -0.68 -1.81
N PHE A 92 21.15 -0.81 -0.84
CA PHE A 92 20.49 -2.06 -0.49
C PHE A 92 19.16 -2.15 -1.23
N VAL A 93 18.89 -3.29 -1.87
CA VAL A 93 17.63 -3.53 -2.58
C VAL A 93 17.00 -4.81 -2.07
N ASP A 94 15.75 -4.72 -1.59
CA ASP A 94 15.00 -5.91 -1.19
C ASP A 94 14.73 -6.82 -2.39
N ALA A 95 14.88 -8.14 -2.23
CA ALA A 95 14.69 -9.10 -3.31
C ALA A 95 13.25 -9.12 -3.88
N ARG A 96 12.25 -8.61 -3.16
CA ARG A 96 10.87 -8.51 -3.66
C ARG A 96 10.64 -7.32 -4.59
N VAL A 97 11.58 -6.37 -4.65
CA VAL A 97 11.50 -5.24 -5.58
C VAL A 97 11.48 -5.75 -7.01
N LYS A 98 10.34 -5.56 -7.67
CA LYS A 98 10.11 -6.09 -9.01
C LYS A 98 11.09 -5.47 -10.01
N ASP A 99 11.78 -6.30 -10.79
CA ASP A 99 12.70 -5.84 -11.85
C ASP A 99 13.76 -4.85 -11.34
N ALA A 100 14.27 -5.05 -10.12
CA ALA A 100 15.34 -4.22 -9.54
C ALA A 100 16.55 -4.05 -10.48
N ASP A 101 16.87 -5.07 -11.29
CA ASP A 101 17.98 -5.03 -12.26
C ASP A 101 17.85 -3.88 -13.27
N SER A 102 16.64 -3.47 -13.67
CA SER A 102 16.47 -2.33 -14.58
C SER A 102 16.83 -1.01 -13.90
N LEU A 103 16.48 -0.87 -12.62
CA LEU A 103 16.83 0.28 -11.79
C LEU A 103 18.34 0.34 -11.51
N LEU A 104 18.93 -0.82 -11.18
CA LEU A 104 20.34 -0.96 -10.79
C LEU A 104 21.33 -0.70 -11.93
N LYS A 105 20.90 -0.80 -13.20
CA LYS A 105 21.70 -0.36 -14.36
C LYS A 105 22.02 1.14 -14.33
N GLY A 106 21.22 1.93 -13.63
CA GLY A 106 21.39 3.36 -13.48
C GLY A 106 22.20 3.80 -12.27
N VAL A 107 22.77 2.88 -11.50
CA VAL A 107 23.51 3.22 -10.28
C VAL A 107 24.81 3.95 -10.60
N ALA A 108 25.11 5.01 -9.84
CA ALA A 108 26.28 5.85 -9.99
C ALA A 108 27.58 5.02 -9.85
N PRO A 109 28.60 5.26 -10.70
CA PRO A 109 29.87 4.54 -10.64
C PRO A 109 30.51 4.60 -9.25
N GLY A 110 31.01 3.45 -8.77
CA GLY A 110 31.64 3.34 -7.45
C GLY A 110 30.68 3.12 -6.28
N THR A 111 29.36 3.12 -6.52
CA THR A 111 28.36 2.71 -5.52
C THR A 111 28.36 1.20 -5.35
N GLN A 112 28.35 0.73 -4.11
CA GLN A 112 28.20 -0.70 -3.80
C GLN A 112 26.73 -1.09 -3.89
N VAL A 113 26.43 -2.24 -4.49
CA VAL A 113 25.05 -2.74 -4.63
C VAL A 113 24.93 -4.03 -3.84
N VAL A 114 23.94 -4.10 -2.96
CA VAL A 114 23.68 -5.26 -2.11
C VAL A 114 22.22 -5.65 -2.25
N GLN A 115 21.95 -6.89 -2.68
CA GLN A 115 20.60 -7.44 -2.68
C GLN A 115 20.34 -8.09 -1.33
N LEU A 116 19.24 -7.70 -0.67
CA LEU A 116 18.80 -8.32 0.58
C LEU A 116 18.06 -9.62 0.25
N ASP A 117 18.42 -10.68 0.96
CA ASP A 117 17.76 -11.98 0.89
C ASP A 117 16.36 -11.88 1.52
N ALA A 118 15.33 -12.28 0.78
CA ALA A 118 13.94 -12.23 1.23
C ALA A 118 13.67 -13.16 2.44
N SER A 119 14.51 -14.17 2.66
CA SER A 119 14.34 -15.20 3.71
C SER A 119 15.11 -14.94 5.00
N LYS A 120 15.69 -13.74 5.15
CA LYS A 120 16.48 -13.35 6.32
C LYS A 120 16.09 -11.97 6.79
N ASP A 121 16.38 -11.67 8.04
CA ASP A 121 16.16 -10.34 8.61
C ASP A 121 16.95 -9.28 7.82
N GLY A 122 16.24 -8.45 7.05
CA GLY A 122 16.87 -7.48 6.15
C GLY A 122 17.57 -6.35 6.89
N LEU A 123 17.11 -6.00 8.09
CA LEU A 123 17.78 -5.00 8.90
C LEU A 123 19.12 -5.52 9.43
N GLN A 124 19.17 -6.79 9.86
CA GLN A 124 20.41 -7.44 10.27
C GLN A 124 21.39 -7.58 9.10
N GLN A 125 20.90 -7.91 7.90
CA GLN A 125 21.74 -7.97 6.70
C GLN A 125 22.43 -6.63 6.39
N ILE A 126 21.74 -5.51 6.60
CA ILE A 126 22.33 -4.16 6.44
C ILE A 126 23.41 -3.93 7.49
N ALA A 127 23.13 -4.24 8.77
CA ALA A 127 24.11 -4.09 9.86
C ALA A 127 25.36 -4.93 9.61
N ASP A 128 25.19 -6.22 9.30
CA ASP A 128 26.29 -7.16 9.03
C ASP A 128 27.16 -6.69 7.85
N TYR A 129 26.53 -6.12 6.81
CA TYR A 129 27.26 -5.55 5.68
C TYR A 129 28.12 -4.37 6.12
N LEU A 130 27.53 -3.40 6.83
CA LEU A 130 28.22 -2.16 7.22
C LEU A 130 29.36 -2.40 8.21
N ASP A 131 29.23 -3.36 9.14
CA ASP A 131 30.30 -3.76 10.06
C ASP A 131 31.59 -4.13 9.30
N HIS A 132 31.46 -4.78 8.15
CA HIS A 132 32.58 -5.18 7.28
C HIS A 132 32.97 -4.12 6.22
N HIS A 133 32.19 -3.04 6.07
CA HIS A 133 32.37 -2.03 5.02
C HIS A 133 32.38 -0.62 5.61
N GLN A 134 33.44 -0.32 6.36
CA GLN A 134 33.64 0.98 6.99
C GLN A 134 33.89 2.09 5.96
N GLY A 135 33.58 3.34 6.32
CA GLY A 135 33.77 4.48 5.43
C GLY A 135 32.58 4.77 4.50
N VAL A 136 31.40 4.24 4.82
CA VAL A 136 30.14 4.55 4.11
C VAL A 136 29.58 5.87 4.60
N SER A 137 29.36 6.81 3.69
CA SER A 137 28.73 8.10 3.99
C SER A 137 27.27 8.19 3.54
N SER A 138 26.81 7.25 2.70
CA SER A 138 25.42 7.21 2.27
C SER A 138 24.93 5.77 2.12
N VAL A 139 23.80 5.49 2.76
CA VAL A 139 23.05 4.25 2.59
C VAL A 139 21.76 4.59 1.85
N GLN A 140 21.50 3.94 0.72
CA GLN A 140 20.19 3.99 0.08
C GLN A 140 19.50 2.64 0.27
N ILE A 141 18.20 2.66 0.55
CA ILE A 141 17.39 1.45 0.73
C ILE A 141 16.24 1.52 -0.27
N ILE A 142 16.11 0.50 -1.11
CA ILE A 142 15.02 0.35 -2.07
C ILE A 142 14.21 -0.87 -1.66
N ALA A 143 12.98 -0.64 -1.23
CA ALA A 143 12.14 -1.66 -0.62
C ALA A 143 10.66 -1.32 -0.78
N HIS A 144 9.79 -2.25 -0.40
CA HIS A 144 8.37 -1.94 -0.28
C HIS A 144 8.05 -1.28 1.07
N GLY A 145 7.10 -0.34 1.07
CA GLY A 145 6.70 0.38 2.27
C GLY A 145 5.22 0.77 2.31
N ASN A 146 4.83 1.29 3.46
CA ASN A 146 3.55 1.97 3.71
C ASN A 146 3.75 2.97 4.88
N ALA A 147 2.71 3.71 5.26
CA ALA A 147 2.74 4.68 6.36
C ALA A 147 3.36 4.12 7.65
N GLY A 148 4.62 4.50 7.92
CA GLY A 148 5.40 4.07 9.08
C GLY A 148 5.85 2.62 9.07
N ASP A 149 5.91 1.98 7.89
CA ASP A 149 6.30 0.59 7.72
C ASP A 149 7.29 0.44 6.53
N LEU A 150 8.30 -0.43 6.71
CA LEU A 150 9.31 -0.76 5.70
C LEU A 150 9.56 -2.28 5.72
N TRP A 151 9.48 -2.93 4.55
CA TRP A 151 9.68 -4.37 4.43
C TRP A 151 11.10 -4.69 3.94
N LEU A 152 11.89 -5.34 4.79
CA LEU A 152 13.29 -5.70 4.53
C LEU A 152 13.53 -7.17 4.82
N GLY A 153 13.81 -7.95 3.79
CA GLY A 153 13.98 -9.39 3.93
C GLY A 153 12.71 -10.02 4.53
N ASP A 154 12.82 -10.96 5.46
CA ASP A 154 11.65 -11.55 6.13
C ASP A 154 11.01 -10.64 7.20
N SER A 155 11.58 -9.45 7.42
CA SER A 155 11.25 -8.58 8.54
C SER A 155 10.47 -7.34 8.11
N TYR A 156 9.47 -6.98 8.90
CA TYR A 156 8.84 -5.67 8.87
C TYR A 156 9.47 -4.78 9.92
N LEU A 157 10.04 -3.66 9.52
CA LEU A 157 10.41 -2.59 10.42
C LEU A 157 9.30 -1.55 10.41
N SER A 158 8.68 -1.28 11.55
CA SER A 158 7.51 -0.40 11.64
C SER A 158 7.54 0.53 12.84
N ALA A 159 6.68 1.53 12.83
CA ALA A 159 6.43 2.41 13.97
C ALA A 159 6.08 1.63 15.26
N ASP A 160 5.49 0.44 15.14
CA ASP A 160 5.08 -0.37 16.30
C ASP A 160 6.24 -1.18 16.90
N ASN A 161 7.27 -1.50 16.12
CA ASN A 161 8.36 -2.37 16.56
C ASN A 161 9.75 -1.73 16.52
N VAL A 162 9.91 -0.52 15.96
CA VAL A 162 11.21 0.16 15.77
C VAL A 162 12.01 0.28 17.06
N ALA A 163 11.35 0.55 18.18
CA ALA A 163 12.00 0.65 19.49
C ALA A 163 12.65 -0.68 19.94
N SER A 164 12.04 -1.82 19.60
CA SER A 164 12.61 -3.14 19.91
C SER A 164 13.83 -3.48 19.03
N ARG A 165 14.02 -2.75 17.93
CA ARG A 165 15.11 -2.92 16.96
C ARG A 165 16.27 -1.95 17.20
N SER A 166 16.27 -1.22 18.32
CA SER A 166 17.23 -0.15 18.62
C SER A 166 18.70 -0.59 18.58
N ALA A 167 19.01 -1.82 19.00
CA ALA A 167 20.38 -2.32 19.03
C ALA A 167 20.98 -2.41 17.61
N VAL A 168 20.27 -3.06 16.68
CA VAL A 168 20.70 -3.22 15.28
C VAL A 168 20.75 -1.87 14.57
N LEU A 169 19.78 -0.97 14.84
CA LEU A 169 19.79 0.39 14.29
C LEU A 169 21.01 1.20 14.77
N ALA A 170 21.39 1.06 16.03
CA ALA A 170 22.58 1.72 16.57
C ALA A 170 23.88 1.18 15.96
N GLU A 171 23.93 -0.12 15.64
CA GLU A 171 25.06 -0.74 14.92
C GLU A 171 25.19 -0.16 13.51
N ILE A 172 24.10 -0.15 12.73
CA ILE A 172 24.05 0.49 11.40
C ILE A 172 24.57 1.92 11.46
N GLY A 173 24.05 2.70 12.41
CA GLY A 173 24.49 4.06 12.63
C GLY A 173 25.99 4.16 12.88
N LYS A 174 26.48 3.42 13.87
CA LYS A 174 27.88 3.42 14.30
C LYS A 174 28.86 3.10 13.17
N ASP A 175 28.51 2.17 12.28
CA ASP A 175 29.39 1.71 11.20
C ASP A 175 29.34 2.60 9.94
N MET A 176 28.40 3.56 9.91
CA MET A 176 28.43 4.67 8.96
C MET A 176 29.32 5.81 9.47
N ASN A 177 29.88 6.56 8.52
CA ASN A 177 30.60 7.80 8.80
C ASN A 177 29.74 8.79 9.60
N VAL A 178 30.42 9.62 10.41
CA VAL A 178 29.77 10.73 11.11
C VAL A 178 29.12 11.67 10.09
N GLY A 179 27.85 12.00 10.32
CA GLY A 179 27.03 12.81 9.43
C GLY A 179 26.62 12.08 8.14
N GLY A 180 26.77 10.75 8.05
CA GLY A 180 26.26 10.00 6.90
C GLY A 180 24.72 9.93 6.88
N ASP A 181 24.17 9.79 5.69
CA ASP A 181 22.71 9.82 5.46
C ASP A 181 22.15 8.44 5.08
N ILE A 182 20.88 8.19 5.47
CA ILE A 182 20.10 7.04 5.03
C ILE A 182 18.90 7.52 4.20
N LEU A 183 18.86 7.13 2.94
CA LEU A 183 17.82 7.49 1.97
C LEU A 183 16.92 6.29 1.70
N ILE A 184 15.64 6.37 2.06
CA ILE A 184 14.68 5.27 2.00
C ILE A 184 13.68 5.51 0.86
N TYR A 185 13.86 4.76 -0.22
CA TYR A 185 12.96 4.70 -1.38
C TYR A 185 11.95 3.57 -1.18
N ALA A 186 10.86 3.88 -0.48
CA ALA A 186 9.76 2.96 -0.24
C ALA A 186 8.46 3.76 -0.07
N CYS A 187 7.40 3.34 -0.77
CA CYS A 187 6.16 4.12 -0.86
C CYS A 187 5.57 4.46 0.51
N TYR A 188 5.17 5.71 0.70
CA TYR A 188 4.44 6.21 1.86
C TYR A 188 5.12 6.03 3.22
N THR A 189 6.39 5.62 3.28
CA THR A 189 7.10 5.32 4.54
C THR A 189 6.98 6.47 5.56
N ALA A 190 7.06 7.71 5.08
CA ALA A 190 6.95 8.92 5.88
C ALA A 190 5.56 9.58 5.86
N GLU A 191 4.53 8.88 5.37
CA GLU A 191 3.17 9.42 5.26
C GLU A 191 2.50 9.60 6.64
N GLY A 192 1.96 10.80 6.86
CA GLY A 192 1.17 11.13 8.04
C GLY A 192 1.93 11.06 9.36
N THR A 193 1.23 11.27 10.47
CA THR A 193 1.85 11.30 11.81
C THR A 193 2.59 10.00 12.16
N ARG A 194 2.07 8.86 11.69
CA ARG A 194 2.70 7.55 11.90
C ARG A 194 4.04 7.45 11.17
N GLY A 195 4.08 7.81 9.88
CA GLY A 195 5.31 7.78 9.09
C GLY A 195 6.37 8.75 9.58
N LEU A 196 5.96 9.97 9.95
CA LEU A 196 6.88 10.95 10.53
C LEU A 196 7.51 10.45 11.85
N SER A 197 6.70 9.90 12.75
CA SER A 197 7.19 9.35 14.02
C SER A 197 8.15 8.17 13.80
N PHE A 198 7.89 7.36 12.76
CA PHE A 198 8.76 6.27 12.37
C PHE A 198 10.12 6.77 11.88
N VAL A 199 10.13 7.72 10.95
CA VAL A 199 11.35 8.33 10.41
C VAL A 199 12.17 9.03 11.50
N ASP A 200 11.53 9.77 12.40
CA ASP A 200 12.19 10.39 13.56
C ASP A 200 12.84 9.35 14.47
N SER A 201 12.16 8.22 14.70
CA SER A 201 12.69 7.11 15.50
C SER A 201 13.91 6.47 14.83
N LEU A 202 13.89 6.29 13.50
CA LEU A 202 15.05 5.79 12.75
C LEU A 202 16.24 6.74 12.89
N ALA A 203 16.02 8.04 12.74
CA ALA A 203 17.07 9.05 12.87
C ALA A 203 17.67 9.04 14.28
N GLN A 204 16.82 8.99 15.30
CA GLN A 204 17.28 8.95 16.70
C GLN A 204 18.07 7.67 17.01
N LEU A 205 17.62 6.51 16.53
CA LEU A 205 18.21 5.22 16.89
C LEU A 205 19.48 4.91 16.10
N THR A 206 19.59 5.40 14.87
CA THR A 206 20.82 5.31 14.06
C THR A 206 21.80 6.45 14.36
N GLY A 207 21.31 7.60 14.84
CA GLY A 207 22.12 8.82 14.92
C GLY A 207 22.58 9.32 13.54
N ARG A 208 21.78 9.05 12.50
CA ARG A 208 22.00 9.46 11.11
C ARG A 208 20.80 10.26 10.62
N ASP A 209 21.06 11.12 9.66
CA ASP A 209 20.01 11.87 8.99
C ASP A 209 19.28 10.94 8.01
N ILE A 210 17.95 10.96 8.05
CA ILE A 210 17.08 10.06 7.27
C ILE A 210 16.28 10.89 6.29
N ALA A 211 16.22 10.45 5.04
CA ALA A 211 15.26 10.94 4.06
C ALA A 211 14.34 9.80 3.62
N ALA A 212 13.04 10.06 3.48
CA ALA A 212 12.07 9.04 3.10
C ALA A 212 10.89 9.64 2.32
N SER A 213 10.28 8.83 1.46
CA SER A 213 9.10 9.23 0.67
C SER A 213 7.85 9.28 1.56
N ASN A 214 7.05 10.34 1.43
CA ASN A 214 5.71 10.42 2.06
C ASN A 214 4.57 10.06 1.09
N ASN A 215 4.90 9.83 -0.18
CA ASN A 215 3.97 9.48 -1.23
C ASN A 215 4.43 8.21 -1.96
N ARG A 216 3.85 7.94 -3.13
CA ARG A 216 4.21 6.79 -3.95
C ARG A 216 5.58 6.97 -4.59
N THR A 217 6.47 5.99 -4.39
CA THR A 217 7.76 5.91 -5.10
C THR A 217 7.69 5.01 -6.33
N GLY A 218 8.27 5.46 -7.44
CA GLY A 218 8.28 4.74 -8.71
C GLY A 218 7.06 5.03 -9.58
N VAL A 219 6.52 4.01 -10.26
CA VAL A 219 5.43 4.22 -11.22
C VAL A 219 4.18 4.78 -10.53
N GLY A 220 3.60 5.84 -11.10
CA GLY A 220 2.41 6.50 -10.54
C GLY A 220 2.70 7.47 -9.39
N GLY A 221 3.97 7.72 -9.07
CA GLY A 221 4.42 8.80 -8.20
C GLY A 221 5.75 9.37 -8.70
N ASP A 222 6.72 9.56 -7.81
CA ASP A 222 8.04 10.08 -8.15
C ASP A 222 9.17 9.38 -7.37
N TRP A 223 10.37 9.98 -7.33
CA TRP A 223 11.53 9.45 -6.61
C TRP A 223 12.11 10.51 -5.65
N ASP A 224 11.33 11.54 -5.37
CA ASP A 224 11.70 12.57 -4.42
C ASP A 224 11.50 12.01 -3.00
N LEU A 225 12.31 12.49 -2.06
CA LEU A 225 12.20 12.15 -0.64
C LEU A 225 11.74 13.43 0.07
N GLU A 226 10.45 13.52 0.36
CA GLU A 226 9.83 14.77 0.84
C GLU A 226 10.10 15.03 2.32
N VAL A 227 10.35 13.96 3.08
CA VAL A 227 10.60 14.03 4.51
C VAL A 227 12.07 13.79 4.75
N ALA A 228 12.69 14.67 5.52
CA ALA A 228 14.06 14.55 5.96
C ALA A 228 14.20 14.93 7.44
N THR A 229 15.08 14.23 8.16
CA THR A 229 15.56 14.62 9.47
C THR A 229 16.97 15.19 9.31
N GLY A 230 17.25 16.35 9.90
CA GLY A 230 18.58 16.99 9.77
C GLY A 230 18.86 17.50 8.35
N ASN A 231 20.12 17.43 7.92
CA ASN A 231 20.56 17.89 6.61
C ASN A 231 20.96 16.69 5.76
N ILE A 232 20.40 16.59 4.55
CA ILE A 232 20.77 15.51 3.62
C ILE A 232 21.80 16.05 2.65
N GLU A 233 23.06 15.64 2.80
CA GLU A 233 24.16 16.04 1.91
C GLU A 233 24.43 15.01 0.81
N SER A 234 23.95 13.77 0.99
CA SER A 234 24.13 12.68 0.06
C SER A 234 23.32 12.87 -1.23
N ALA A 235 23.97 12.63 -2.36
CA ALA A 235 23.30 12.60 -3.66
C ALA A 235 22.60 11.26 -3.89
N ASN A 236 21.46 11.30 -4.60
CA ASN A 236 20.81 10.08 -5.09
C ASN A 236 21.75 9.34 -6.08
N VAL A 237 21.95 8.04 -5.84
CA VAL A 237 22.82 7.19 -6.68
C VAL A 237 22.14 6.69 -7.95
N LEU A 238 20.81 6.76 -8.02
CA LEU A 238 20.05 6.29 -9.18
C LEU A 238 20.00 7.37 -10.25
N SER A 239 20.33 6.99 -11.48
CA SER A 239 20.20 7.89 -12.62
C SER A 239 18.74 8.26 -12.87
N LYS A 240 18.51 9.49 -13.34
CA LYS A 240 17.18 9.97 -13.74
C LYS A 240 16.52 9.06 -14.79
N THR A 241 17.29 8.53 -15.73
CA THR A 241 16.79 7.61 -16.76
C THR A 241 16.25 6.33 -16.13
N ALA A 242 17.04 5.65 -15.29
CA ALA A 242 16.59 4.41 -14.64
C ALA A 242 15.35 4.63 -13.77
N MET A 243 15.31 5.74 -13.01
CA MET A 243 14.13 6.13 -12.23
C MET A 243 12.90 6.38 -13.11
N SER A 244 13.05 7.08 -14.23
CA SER A 244 11.93 7.38 -15.15
C SER A 244 11.43 6.17 -15.95
N GLU A 245 12.30 5.20 -16.19
CA GLU A 245 11.97 3.98 -16.94
C GLU A 245 11.41 2.87 -16.05
N TYR A 246 11.58 2.94 -14.73
CA TYR A 246 11.07 1.95 -13.80
C TYR A 246 9.53 1.91 -13.77
N GLN A 247 8.96 0.77 -14.15
CA GLN A 247 7.50 0.62 -14.37
C GLN A 247 6.76 -0.04 -13.20
N TRP A 248 7.38 -0.13 -12.03
CA TRP A 248 6.85 -0.88 -10.90
C TRP A 248 6.72 0.00 -9.65
N GLY A 249 5.74 -0.35 -8.81
CA GLY A 249 5.49 0.29 -7.53
C GLY A 249 6.22 -0.38 -6.38
N LEU A 250 6.42 0.38 -5.32
CA LEU A 250 7.09 -0.04 -4.09
C LEU A 250 6.15 0.00 -2.87
N ALA A 251 4.84 -0.20 -3.05
CA ALA A 251 3.88 -0.16 -1.94
C ALA A 251 3.57 -1.55 -1.38
N THR A 252 3.26 -1.60 -0.08
CA THR A 252 2.65 -2.74 0.60
C THR A 252 1.24 -2.39 1.07
N TRP A 253 0.26 -3.21 0.71
CA TRP A 253 -1.15 -3.06 1.10
C TRP A 253 -1.59 -4.19 2.01
N THR A 254 -2.08 -3.85 3.20
CA THR A 254 -2.43 -4.85 4.21
C THR A 254 -3.94 -5.06 4.31
N ALA A 255 -4.38 -6.30 4.11
CA ALA A 255 -5.70 -6.74 4.51
C ALA A 255 -5.74 -6.92 6.04
N SER A 256 -6.59 -6.13 6.70
CA SER A 256 -6.68 -6.09 8.17
C SER A 256 -7.86 -6.90 8.73
N ASN A 257 -8.73 -7.40 7.86
CA ASN A 257 -9.84 -8.28 8.24
C ASN A 257 -10.18 -9.28 7.13
N ASN A 258 -10.99 -10.28 7.48
CA ASN A 258 -11.32 -11.41 6.63
C ASN A 258 -12.68 -11.29 5.91
N SER A 259 -13.25 -10.08 5.86
CA SER A 259 -14.53 -9.82 5.20
C SER A 259 -14.42 -9.98 3.69
N ASN A 260 -15.50 -10.42 3.01
CA ASN A 260 -15.51 -10.53 1.54
C ASN A 260 -15.25 -9.18 0.85
N THR A 261 -15.72 -8.07 1.43
CA THR A 261 -15.66 -6.70 0.88
C THR A 261 -15.59 -5.68 2.00
N GLY A 262 -15.24 -4.43 1.68
CA GLY A 262 -15.24 -3.30 2.61
C GLY A 262 -13.83 -2.88 3.01
N VAL A 263 -13.72 -1.81 3.78
CA VAL A 263 -12.45 -1.29 4.27
C VAL A 263 -11.69 -2.38 5.04
N GLY A 264 -10.39 -2.50 4.76
CA GLY A 264 -9.53 -3.52 5.37
C GLY A 264 -9.67 -4.94 4.80
N SER A 265 -10.59 -5.18 3.86
CA SER A 265 -10.68 -6.49 3.19
C SER A 265 -9.55 -6.69 2.17
N LEU A 266 -9.25 -7.95 1.86
CA LEU A 266 -8.33 -8.32 0.77
C LEU A 266 -8.73 -7.68 -0.57
N ARG A 267 -10.04 -7.59 -0.87
CA ARG A 267 -10.51 -6.92 -2.09
C ARG A 267 -10.18 -5.43 -2.11
N ALA A 268 -10.31 -4.75 -0.98
CA ALA A 268 -9.94 -3.35 -0.89
C ALA A 268 -8.44 -3.16 -1.10
N ALA A 269 -7.61 -4.02 -0.49
CA ALA A 269 -6.16 -4.00 -0.68
C ALA A 269 -5.76 -4.23 -2.15
N ILE A 270 -6.32 -5.26 -2.81
CA ILE A 270 -6.11 -5.51 -4.24
C ILE A 270 -6.61 -4.34 -5.11
N ALA A 271 -7.72 -3.71 -4.73
CA ALA A 271 -8.26 -2.56 -5.45
C ALA A 271 -7.34 -1.33 -5.35
N SER A 272 -6.69 -1.10 -4.21
CA SER A 272 -5.73 -0.01 -4.00
C SER A 272 -4.35 -0.26 -4.63
N ALA A 273 -3.92 -1.52 -4.71
CA ALA A 273 -2.64 -1.89 -5.29
C ALA A 273 -2.48 -1.45 -6.76
N GLN A 274 -1.25 -1.21 -7.19
CA GLN A 274 -0.89 -1.06 -8.60
C GLN A 274 0.19 -2.08 -9.00
N ASN A 275 0.60 -2.07 -10.27
CA ASN A 275 1.62 -3.00 -10.76
C ASN A 275 2.92 -2.87 -9.97
N GLY A 276 3.47 -3.99 -9.53
CA GLY A 276 4.68 -4.09 -8.70
C GLY A 276 4.38 -4.18 -7.21
N ASP A 277 3.24 -3.66 -6.75
CA ASP A 277 2.90 -3.62 -5.32
C ASP A 277 2.71 -5.04 -4.74
N ILE A 278 2.87 -5.13 -3.41
CA ILE A 278 2.58 -6.33 -2.64
C ILE A 278 1.29 -6.12 -1.85
N VAL A 279 0.43 -7.14 -1.84
CA VAL A 279 -0.74 -7.22 -0.96
C VAL A 279 -0.48 -8.30 0.08
N THR A 280 -0.63 -8.00 1.36
CA THR A 280 -0.36 -8.91 2.49
C THR A 280 -1.49 -8.87 3.53
N PHE A 281 -1.29 -9.52 4.69
CA PHE A 281 -2.26 -9.63 5.77
C PHE A 281 -1.63 -9.26 7.10
N ASN A 282 -2.41 -8.68 8.01
CA ASN A 282 -1.89 -8.32 9.34
C ASN A 282 -1.81 -9.51 10.32
N THR A 283 -2.49 -10.62 10.01
CA THR A 283 -2.55 -11.81 10.85
C THR A 283 -3.02 -13.01 10.04
N SER A 284 -2.71 -14.22 10.50
CA SER A 284 -3.21 -15.47 9.92
C SER A 284 -4.74 -15.46 9.95
N MET A 285 -5.38 -15.73 8.81
CA MET A 285 -6.84 -15.64 8.72
C MET A 285 -7.42 -16.52 7.60
N THR A 286 -8.72 -16.79 7.73
CA THR A 286 -9.54 -17.36 6.64
C THR A 286 -10.44 -16.28 6.05
N VAL A 287 -10.13 -15.84 4.84
CA VAL A 287 -10.92 -14.88 4.05
C VAL A 287 -12.12 -15.60 3.45
N GLN A 288 -13.31 -15.21 3.90
CA GLN A 288 -14.57 -15.87 3.54
C GLN A 288 -15.16 -15.22 2.27
N LEU A 289 -14.88 -15.80 1.11
CA LEU A 289 -15.32 -15.25 -0.18
C LEU A 289 -16.75 -15.69 -0.50
N THR A 290 -17.62 -14.73 -0.79
CA THR A 290 -19.00 -14.97 -1.27
C THR A 290 -19.16 -14.65 -2.76
N SER A 291 -18.10 -14.18 -3.40
CA SER A 291 -17.99 -13.87 -4.82
C SER A 291 -16.55 -14.15 -5.28
N GLU A 292 -16.32 -14.23 -6.59
CA GLU A 292 -15.00 -14.54 -7.16
C GLU A 292 -13.99 -13.41 -6.92
N LEU A 293 -12.77 -13.73 -6.51
CA LEU A 293 -11.71 -12.75 -6.30
C LEU A 293 -10.96 -12.48 -7.62
N LEU A 294 -11.26 -11.37 -8.29
CA LEU A 294 -10.56 -10.97 -9.52
C LEU A 294 -9.25 -10.24 -9.20
N VAL A 295 -8.15 -10.70 -9.79
CA VAL A 295 -6.85 -10.02 -9.79
C VAL A 295 -6.47 -9.66 -11.22
N SER A 296 -6.44 -8.36 -11.50
CA SER A 296 -6.21 -7.81 -12.84
C SER A 296 -4.98 -6.88 -12.91
N LYS A 297 -4.03 -7.08 -12.00
CA LYS A 297 -2.83 -6.27 -11.83
C LYS A 297 -1.63 -7.17 -11.65
N ASN A 298 -0.45 -6.66 -11.97
CA ASN A 298 0.81 -7.37 -11.80
C ASN A 298 1.30 -7.23 -10.36
N ILE A 299 0.78 -8.04 -9.44
CA ILE A 299 1.05 -7.91 -8.00
C ILE A 299 1.46 -9.25 -7.39
N THR A 300 2.06 -9.17 -6.22
CA THR A 300 2.23 -10.33 -5.32
C THR A 300 1.13 -10.28 -4.25
N ILE A 301 0.47 -11.40 -3.99
CA ILE A 301 -0.36 -11.60 -2.79
C ILE A 301 0.42 -12.53 -1.86
N GLU A 302 0.92 -11.98 -0.76
CA GLU A 302 1.75 -12.69 0.21
C GLU A 302 0.96 -13.06 1.46
N GLY A 303 0.75 -14.35 1.66
CA GLY A 303 0.07 -14.96 2.79
C GLY A 303 0.98 -15.76 3.72
N ASP A 304 2.29 -15.88 3.45
CA ASP A 304 3.28 -16.40 4.38
C ASP A 304 3.80 -15.25 5.25
N LEU A 305 3.25 -15.11 6.46
CA LEU A 305 3.50 -13.92 7.30
C LEU A 305 4.78 -14.04 8.11
N ASN A 306 5.23 -15.27 8.37
CA ASN A 306 6.42 -15.55 9.16
C ASN A 306 7.61 -16.03 8.30
N HIS A 307 7.41 -16.16 6.98
CA HIS A 307 8.39 -16.60 5.99
C HIS A 307 8.96 -18.00 6.29
N ASP A 308 8.16 -18.89 6.89
CA ASP A 308 8.57 -20.27 7.18
C ASP A 308 8.29 -21.25 6.02
N GLY A 309 7.72 -20.76 4.92
CA GLY A 309 7.33 -21.54 3.75
C GLY A 309 6.00 -22.27 3.92
N VAL A 310 5.24 -21.98 4.98
CA VAL A 310 3.90 -22.52 5.25
C VAL A 310 2.85 -21.43 5.07
N ALA A 311 1.73 -21.80 4.46
CA ALA A 311 0.64 -20.87 4.25
C ALA A 311 -0.07 -20.49 5.56
N ASP A 312 -0.11 -19.20 5.89
CA ASP A 312 -0.84 -18.68 7.06
C ASP A 312 -2.26 -18.21 6.73
N VAL A 313 -2.54 -17.99 5.44
CA VAL A 313 -3.80 -17.40 5.00
C VAL A 313 -4.58 -18.34 4.11
N THR A 314 -5.86 -18.50 4.42
CA THR A 314 -6.80 -19.30 3.63
C THR A 314 -7.77 -18.42 2.87
N LEU A 315 -7.85 -18.58 1.55
CA LEU A 315 -8.88 -18.03 0.69
C LEU A 315 -9.96 -19.07 0.45
N ASP A 316 -11.17 -18.80 0.94
CA ASP A 316 -12.22 -19.79 1.04
C ASP A 316 -13.45 -19.42 0.19
N GLY A 317 -13.71 -20.21 -0.84
CA GLY A 317 -14.87 -20.03 -1.73
C GLY A 317 -16.21 -20.46 -1.13
N GLN A 318 -16.20 -21.10 0.05
CA GLN A 318 -17.36 -21.58 0.82
C GLN A 318 -18.32 -22.49 0.03
N TYR A 319 -17.85 -23.15 -1.02
CA TYR A 319 -18.65 -23.83 -2.04
C TYR A 319 -19.74 -22.92 -2.66
N LYS A 320 -19.49 -21.60 -2.72
CA LYS A 320 -20.42 -20.60 -3.27
C LYS A 320 -19.90 -19.98 -4.56
N THR A 321 -18.59 -19.96 -4.76
CA THR A 321 -17.97 -19.20 -5.84
C THR A 321 -16.61 -19.79 -6.23
N ARG A 322 -16.10 -19.40 -7.41
CA ARG A 322 -14.69 -19.63 -7.71
C ARG A 322 -13.86 -18.79 -6.75
N VAL A 323 -12.78 -19.34 -6.18
CA VAL A 323 -12.01 -18.60 -5.17
C VAL A 323 -11.35 -17.38 -5.81
N ILE A 324 -10.54 -17.59 -6.86
CA ILE A 324 -9.73 -16.53 -7.46
C ILE A 324 -9.67 -16.65 -8.99
N GLU A 325 -9.71 -15.51 -9.66
CA GLU A 325 -9.46 -15.35 -11.10
C GLU A 325 -8.27 -14.42 -11.32
N ILE A 326 -7.31 -14.87 -12.14
CA ILE A 326 -6.22 -14.03 -12.66
C ILE A 326 -6.59 -13.60 -14.08
N ALA A 327 -6.72 -12.30 -14.29
CA ALA A 327 -7.14 -11.74 -15.57
C ALA A 327 -6.05 -11.88 -16.65
N SER A 328 -6.47 -11.85 -17.92
CA SER A 328 -5.53 -11.85 -19.04
C SER A 328 -4.63 -10.62 -19.03
N GLY A 329 -3.37 -10.79 -19.45
CA GLY A 329 -2.35 -9.74 -19.43
C GLY A 329 -1.78 -9.43 -18.05
N SER A 330 -2.25 -10.10 -16.98
CA SER A 330 -1.71 -9.93 -15.62
C SER A 330 -0.63 -10.98 -15.32
N THR A 331 0.38 -10.59 -14.54
CA THR A 331 1.43 -11.47 -14.00
C THR A 331 1.36 -11.41 -12.48
N VAL A 332 0.79 -12.43 -11.86
CA VAL A 332 0.50 -12.48 -10.43
C VAL A 332 1.35 -13.53 -9.75
N THR A 333 1.87 -13.21 -8.57
CA THR A 333 2.46 -14.19 -7.65
C THR A 333 1.53 -14.39 -6.48
N LEU A 334 1.23 -15.64 -6.16
CA LEU A 334 0.59 -16.05 -4.91
C LEU A 334 1.65 -16.74 -4.06
N ASP A 335 1.83 -16.31 -2.83
CA ASP A 335 2.78 -16.90 -1.89
C ASP A 335 2.10 -17.16 -0.54
N GLY A 336 2.35 -18.31 0.06
CA GLY A 336 1.80 -18.69 1.36
C GLY A 336 0.27 -18.74 1.48
N LEU A 337 -0.44 -19.24 0.47
CA LEU A 337 -1.91 -19.29 0.47
C LEU A 337 -2.50 -20.71 0.44
N VAL A 338 -3.54 -20.94 1.23
CA VAL A 338 -4.46 -22.07 1.05
C VAL A 338 -5.67 -21.61 0.25
N ILE A 339 -5.94 -22.24 -0.89
CA ILE A 339 -7.11 -21.95 -1.73
C ILE A 339 -8.06 -23.13 -1.62
N THR A 340 -9.27 -22.91 -1.11
CA THR A 340 -10.16 -24.02 -0.75
C THR A 340 -11.63 -23.77 -1.03
N ARG A 341 -12.41 -24.86 -1.10
CA ARG A 341 -13.87 -24.87 -1.20
C ARG A 341 -14.40 -24.02 -2.36
N GLY A 342 -13.74 -24.09 -3.50
CA GLY A 342 -14.15 -23.38 -4.72
C GLY A 342 -15.27 -24.10 -5.47
N LEU A 343 -16.24 -23.35 -6.01
CA LEU A 343 -17.38 -23.87 -6.79
C LEU A 343 -17.56 -23.08 -8.09
N VAL A 344 -17.67 -23.77 -9.23
CA VAL A 344 -18.17 -23.19 -10.49
C VAL A 344 -19.56 -23.76 -10.79
N SER A 345 -20.56 -22.89 -10.89
CA SER A 345 -21.93 -23.25 -11.30
C SER A 345 -22.28 -22.59 -12.63
N GLY A 346 -22.93 -23.30 -13.55
CA GLY A 346 -23.54 -22.69 -14.75
C GLY A 346 -22.92 -22.96 -16.13
N THR A 347 -21.91 -23.84 -16.29
CA THR A 347 -21.32 -24.20 -17.60
C THR A 347 -21.42 -25.71 -17.89
N GLY A 348 -22.60 -26.30 -17.69
CA GLY A 348 -22.86 -27.74 -17.86
C GLY A 348 -22.92 -28.57 -16.57
N GLY A 349 -22.60 -27.96 -15.41
CA GLY A 349 -22.87 -28.54 -14.10
C GLY A 349 -24.28 -28.15 -13.63
N ASN A 350 -25.17 -29.13 -13.48
CA ASN A 350 -26.51 -28.90 -12.97
C ASN A 350 -26.43 -28.66 -11.45
N GLY A 351 -26.82 -27.48 -10.98
CA GLY A 351 -26.95 -27.18 -9.55
C GLY A 351 -28.09 -28.00 -8.93
N GLY A 352 -27.78 -29.22 -8.51
CA GLY A 352 -28.72 -30.12 -7.87
C GLY A 352 -28.14 -31.53 -7.75
N PHE A 353 -27.81 -31.92 -6.52
CA PHE A 353 -27.55 -33.28 -5.98
C PHE A 353 -26.97 -34.37 -6.90
N GLY A 354 -26.08 -33.97 -7.81
CA GLY A 354 -25.00 -34.77 -8.40
C GLY A 354 -23.66 -34.00 -8.37
N ALA A 355 -23.55 -33.09 -7.39
CA ALA A 355 -22.77 -31.86 -7.40
C ALA A 355 -21.27 -31.99 -7.07
N THR A 356 -20.65 -33.16 -7.21
CA THR A 356 -19.19 -33.30 -7.04
C THR A 356 -18.42 -32.77 -8.24
N GLY A 357 -18.99 -32.77 -9.44
CA GLY A 357 -18.35 -32.28 -10.68
C GLY A 357 -18.28 -30.75 -10.81
N SER A 358 -18.97 -30.00 -9.94
CA SER A 358 -18.91 -28.53 -9.86
C SER A 358 -18.00 -28.03 -8.73
N MET A 359 -17.62 -28.93 -7.81
CA MET A 359 -16.59 -28.68 -6.79
C MET A 359 -15.22 -28.70 -7.47
N GLY A 360 -14.30 -27.84 -7.04
CA GLY A 360 -12.98 -27.68 -7.68
C GLY A 360 -12.79 -26.36 -8.43
N GLY A 361 -13.64 -25.36 -8.16
CA GLY A 361 -13.49 -23.99 -8.66
C GLY A 361 -12.45 -23.16 -7.90
N GLY A 362 -11.24 -23.69 -7.66
CA GLY A 362 -10.21 -22.94 -6.93
C GLY A 362 -9.75 -21.71 -7.70
N ILE A 363 -9.03 -21.94 -8.80
CA ILE A 363 -8.35 -20.89 -9.56
C ILE A 363 -8.83 -20.92 -11.01
N PHE A 364 -9.04 -19.75 -11.60
CA PHE A 364 -9.05 -19.55 -13.05
C PHE A 364 -7.90 -18.62 -13.41
N ASN A 365 -7.04 -19.03 -14.33
CA ASN A 365 -5.90 -18.22 -14.76
C ASN A 365 -5.98 -17.96 -16.27
N ALA A 366 -6.17 -16.69 -16.64
CA ALA A 366 -6.10 -16.21 -18.02
C ALA A 366 -4.80 -15.41 -18.31
N GLY A 367 -3.92 -15.25 -17.32
CA GLY A 367 -2.63 -14.55 -17.40
C GLY A 367 -1.45 -15.46 -17.04
N ILE A 368 -0.44 -14.88 -16.40
CA ILE A 368 0.71 -15.60 -15.82
C ILE A 368 0.52 -15.65 -14.32
N LEU A 369 0.53 -16.86 -13.76
CA LEU A 369 0.39 -17.10 -12.34
C LEU A 369 1.58 -17.92 -11.83
N THR A 370 2.34 -17.34 -10.91
CA THR A 370 3.35 -18.04 -10.10
C THR A 370 2.74 -18.38 -8.74
N MET A 371 2.98 -19.59 -8.26
CA MET A 371 2.50 -20.06 -6.96
C MET A 371 3.68 -20.59 -6.16
N ASN A 372 3.98 -19.93 -5.05
CA ASN A 372 4.97 -20.33 -4.07
C ASN A 372 4.22 -20.77 -2.80
N ASN A 373 4.59 -21.88 -2.19
CA ASN A 373 4.02 -22.30 -0.89
C ASN A 373 2.48 -22.34 -0.86
N VAL A 374 1.83 -22.55 -2.01
CA VAL A 374 0.37 -22.53 -2.16
C VAL A 374 -0.18 -23.95 -2.19
N SER A 375 -1.27 -24.17 -1.45
CA SER A 375 -2.05 -25.40 -1.53
C SER A 375 -3.45 -25.13 -2.09
N VAL A 376 -3.90 -25.96 -3.02
CA VAL A 376 -5.26 -25.90 -3.57
C VAL A 376 -6.01 -27.16 -3.14
N THR A 377 -7.11 -26.99 -2.41
CA THR A 377 -7.88 -28.08 -1.80
C THR A 377 -9.37 -28.00 -2.17
N SER A 378 -10.06 -29.13 -2.02
CA SER A 378 -11.46 -29.30 -2.46
C SER A 378 -12.48 -28.64 -1.56
#